data_AF-A0A1C7FHQ9-F1
#
_entry.id   AF-A0A1C7FHQ9-F1
#
_cell.length_a   1.000
_cell.length_b   1.000
_cell.length_c   1.000
_cell.angle_alpha   90.00
_cell.angle_beta   90.00
_cell.angle_gamma   90.00
#
_symmetry.space_group_name_H-M   'P 1'
#
loop_
_entity.id
_entity.type
_entity.pdbx_description
1 polymer ?
#
loop_
_entity_poly.entity_id
_entity_poly.type
_entity_poly.pdbx_seq_one_letter_code
_entity_poly.pdbx_strand_id
1 'polypeptide(L)'
;MNKLKATFVLLVTTLFVSFGALAFGALPGAPMTMQATYDIEAFITDEDYYHVQGQLQECKDNETCVGVKLYNYWAQVFEDAGYSQVETYVNYLDWNYKIFTTPGAYNRQNVNLMNRWVKFFGGYMACVSDKPCKQLLIEHGVITAEKFDEIDKLGAKLEALHN
;
A
#
# COMPACT_ATOMS: atom_id res chain seq x y z
N MET A 1 -28.63 -25.25 51.98
CA MET A 1 -28.95 -24.93 50.57
C MET A 1 -29.04 -23.43 50.42
N ASN A 2 -28.04 -22.80 49.80
CA ASN A 2 -28.16 -21.54 49.07
C ASN A 2 -26.89 -21.38 48.23
N LYS A 3 -27.10 -21.26 46.91
CA LYS A 3 -26.06 -21.13 45.88
C LYS A 3 -25.67 -19.66 45.79
N LEU A 4 -24.37 -19.35 45.72
CA LEU A 4 -23.90 -18.19 44.98
C LEU A 4 -22.59 -18.55 44.27
N LYS A 5 -22.69 -18.50 42.94
CA LYS A 5 -21.64 -18.73 41.96
C LYS A 5 -20.75 -17.49 41.87
N ALA A 6 -19.45 -17.76 41.74
CA ALA A 6 -18.44 -17.10 40.90
C ALA A 6 -18.49 -15.58 40.70
N THR A 7 -17.34 -14.92 40.84
CA THR A 7 -16.69 -14.28 39.68
C THR A 7 -15.20 -14.11 40.00
N PHE A 8 -14.37 -14.84 39.24
CA PHE A 8 -12.93 -14.72 39.19
C PHE A 8 -12.64 -13.65 38.13
N VAL A 9 -12.26 -12.43 38.54
CA VAL A 9 -11.85 -11.40 37.57
C VAL A 9 -10.37 -11.60 37.32
N LEU A 10 -10.06 -12.22 36.19
CA LEU A 10 -8.72 -12.33 35.63
C LEU A 10 -8.31 -10.93 35.15
N LEU A 11 -7.30 -10.35 35.80
CA LEU A 11 -6.73 -9.06 35.43
C LEU A 11 -5.90 -9.24 34.15
N VAL A 12 -6.52 -9.04 32.98
CA VAL A 12 -5.79 -8.98 31.70
C VAL A 12 -5.08 -7.63 31.66
N THR A 13 -3.79 -7.62 32.02
CA THR A 13 -2.90 -6.50 31.81
C THR A 13 -2.59 -6.40 30.33
N THR A 14 -3.36 -5.58 29.62
CA THR A 14 -3.07 -5.21 28.24
C THR A 14 -1.82 -4.33 28.23
N LEU A 15 -0.70 -4.87 27.73
CA LEU A 15 0.44 -4.05 27.31
C LEU A 15 -0.03 -3.21 26.11
N PHE A 16 -0.46 -1.98 26.38
CA PHE A 16 -0.57 -0.95 25.36
C PHE A 16 0.86 -0.53 25.00
N VAL A 17 1.38 -1.03 23.88
CA VAL A 17 2.49 -0.37 23.20
C VAL A 17 1.94 0.93 22.66
N SER A 18 2.13 2.00 23.42
CA SER A 18 1.83 3.36 23.01
C SER A 18 2.68 3.70 21.78
N PHE A 19 2.07 3.70 20.59
CA PHE A 19 2.60 4.43 19.44
C PHE A 19 2.57 5.92 19.82
N GLY A 20 3.71 6.42 20.31
CA GLY A 20 3.91 7.83 20.49
C GLY A 20 3.74 8.51 19.14
N ALA A 21 2.78 9.42 19.04
CA ALA A 21 2.61 10.29 17.89
C ALA A 21 3.79 11.27 17.83
N LEU A 22 4.91 10.80 17.29
CA LEU A 22 5.82 11.68 16.58
C LEU A 22 5.03 12.21 15.39
N ALA A 23 4.94 13.54 15.27
CA ALA A 23 4.42 14.18 14.08
C ALA A 23 5.41 13.92 12.92
N PHE A 24 5.37 12.70 12.39
CA PHE A 24 5.93 12.40 11.08
C PHE A 24 5.13 13.28 10.10
N GLY A 25 5.79 14.27 9.51
CA GLY A 25 5.22 14.93 8.33
C GLY A 25 4.87 13.84 7.33
N ALA A 26 3.66 13.86 6.78
CA ALA A 26 3.25 12.85 5.81
C ALA A 26 4.29 12.79 4.67
N LEU A 27 4.84 11.60 4.41
CA LEU A 27 5.85 11.43 3.36
C LEU A 27 5.26 11.82 2.01
N PRO A 28 6.01 12.51 1.15
CA PRO A 28 5.53 12.91 -0.17
C PRO A 28 5.39 11.70 -1.10
N GLY A 29 4.59 11.82 -2.16
CA GLY A 29 4.64 10.87 -3.27
C GLY A 29 5.92 11.04 -4.09
N ALA A 30 6.50 9.94 -4.57
CA ALA A 30 7.68 9.97 -5.40
C ALA A 30 7.41 10.68 -6.75
N PRO A 31 8.40 11.39 -7.33
CA PRO A 31 8.25 12.00 -8.63
C PRO A 31 8.19 10.92 -9.73
N MET A 32 7.34 11.11 -10.75
CA MET A 32 7.14 10.18 -11.87
C MET A 32 8.33 10.21 -12.85
N THR A 33 9.47 9.71 -12.39
CA THR A 33 10.76 9.73 -13.10
C THR A 33 11.45 8.38 -12.98
N MET A 34 12.39 8.11 -13.89
CA MET A 34 13.19 6.89 -13.83
C MET A 34 14.08 6.84 -12.59
N GLN A 35 14.64 7.98 -12.17
CA GLN A 35 15.53 8.05 -11.00
C GLN A 35 14.80 7.61 -9.73
N ALA A 36 13.58 8.09 -9.50
CA ALA A 36 12.79 7.65 -8.35
C ALA A 36 12.54 6.14 -8.35
N THR A 37 12.39 5.51 -9.53
CA THR A 37 12.28 4.04 -9.58
C THR A 37 13.57 3.34 -9.15
N TYR A 38 14.74 3.92 -9.44
CA TYR A 38 16.02 3.38 -9.00
C TYR A 38 16.25 3.60 -7.50
N ASP A 39 15.83 4.75 -6.99
CA ASP A 39 15.94 5.09 -5.57
C ASP A 39 15.10 4.11 -4.74
N ILE A 40 13.88 3.77 -5.18
CA ILE A 40 13.02 2.75 -4.57
C ILE A 40 13.63 1.34 -4.74
N GLU A 41 14.12 0.99 -5.93
CA GLU A 41 14.73 -0.32 -6.19
C GLU A 41 15.97 -0.59 -5.32
N ALA A 42 16.69 0.46 -4.91
CA ALA A 42 17.88 0.32 -4.07
C ALA A 42 17.60 -0.25 -2.68
N PHE A 43 16.35 -0.19 -2.21
CA PHE A 43 15.90 -0.76 -0.94
C PHE A 43 15.28 -2.15 -1.07
N ILE A 44 15.24 -2.70 -2.28
CA ILE A 44 14.78 -4.07 -2.51
C ILE A 44 16.01 -4.97 -2.43
N THR A 45 16.15 -5.69 -1.31
CA THR A 45 17.21 -6.70 -1.17
C THR A 45 16.67 -8.11 -1.43
N ASP A 46 17.56 -9.03 -1.83
CA ASP A 46 17.21 -10.45 -1.95
C ASP A 46 16.72 -11.02 -0.61
N GLU A 47 17.28 -10.54 0.51
CA GLU A 47 16.88 -10.93 1.86
C GLU A 47 15.44 -10.54 2.15
N ASP A 48 15.04 -9.31 1.80
CA ASP A 48 13.66 -8.86 1.97
C ASP A 48 12.69 -9.65 1.10
N TYR A 49 13.09 -9.99 -0.13
CA TYR A 49 12.29 -10.82 -1.01
C TYR A 49 12.02 -12.20 -0.38
N TYR A 50 13.05 -12.88 0.13
CA TYR A 50 12.87 -14.17 0.81
C TYR A 50 12.08 -14.05 2.11
N HIS A 51 12.26 -12.96 2.85
CA HIS A 51 11.50 -12.69 4.07
C HIS A 51 10.00 -12.59 3.76
N VAL A 52 9.62 -11.80 2.75
CA VAL A 52 8.23 -11.67 2.33
C VAL A 52 7.68 -13.00 1.83
N GLN A 53 8.43 -13.75 1.02
CA GLN A 53 8.00 -15.08 0.57
C GLN A 53 7.73 -16.03 1.74
N GLY A 54 8.57 -15.99 2.79
CA GLY A 54 8.32 -16.74 4.03
C GLY A 54 7.03 -16.31 4.72
N GLN A 55 6.79 -15.01 4.87
CA GLN A 55 5.55 -14.48 5.45
C GLN A 55 4.30 -14.85 4.63
N LEU A 56 4.42 -14.91 3.30
CA LEU A 56 3.31 -15.30 2.43
C LEU A 56 2.92 -16.78 2.60
N GLN A 57 3.87 -17.66 2.92
CA GLN A 57 3.57 -19.06 3.20
C GLN A 57 2.73 -19.24 4.47
N GLU A 58 2.85 -18.33 5.44
CA GLU A 58 2.05 -18.33 6.67
C GLU A 58 0.56 -18.04 6.39
N CYS A 59 0.26 -17.35 5.28
CA CYS A 59 -1.09 -16.94 4.95
C CYS A 59 -2.00 -18.10 4.50
N LYS A 60 -1.47 -19.27 4.11
CA LYS A 60 -2.24 -20.48 3.75
C LYS A 60 -3.49 -20.17 2.90
N ASP A 61 -3.32 -19.42 1.81
CA ASP A 61 -4.36 -19.00 0.86
C ASP A 61 -5.34 -17.90 1.34
N ASN A 62 -5.09 -17.27 2.50
CA ASN A 62 -5.87 -16.11 2.94
C ASN A 62 -5.46 -14.87 2.14
N GLU A 63 -6.31 -14.45 1.19
CA GLU A 63 -6.09 -13.29 0.31
C GLU A 63 -5.88 -11.98 1.09
N THR A 64 -6.65 -11.73 2.16
CA THR A 64 -6.46 -10.58 3.03
C THR A 64 -5.08 -10.58 3.68
N CYS A 65 -4.63 -11.73 4.19
CA CYS A 65 -3.29 -11.88 4.76
C CYS A 65 -2.20 -11.59 3.72
N VAL A 66 -2.32 -12.15 2.52
CA VAL A 66 -1.40 -11.92 1.40
C VAL A 66 -1.35 -10.42 1.05
N GLY A 67 -2.52 -9.79 0.91
CA GLY A 67 -2.65 -8.36 0.62
C GLY A 67 -1.97 -7.49 1.68
N VAL A 68 -2.22 -7.75 2.96
CA VAL A 68 -1.60 -6.99 4.07
C VAL A 68 -0.09 -7.14 4.08
N LYS A 69 0.43 -8.36 3.91
CA LYS A 69 1.87 -8.62 3.91
C LYS A 69 2.57 -7.96 2.73
N LEU A 70 2.01 -8.07 1.52
CA LEU A 70 2.55 -7.41 0.34
C LEU A 70 2.47 -5.89 0.44
N TYR A 71 1.36 -5.35 0.96
CA TYR A 71 1.22 -3.92 1.19
C TYR A 71 2.31 -3.41 2.14
N ASN A 72 2.44 -4.02 3.33
CA ASN A 72 3.39 -3.59 4.35
C ASN A 72 4.84 -3.63 3.85
N TYR A 73 5.20 -4.67 3.09
CA TYR A 73 6.52 -4.77 2.47
C TYR A 73 6.81 -3.58 1.56
N TRP A 74 5.92 -3.31 0.60
CA TRP A 74 6.13 -2.19 -0.32
C TRP A 74 6.04 -0.84 0.40
N ALA A 75 5.13 -0.67 1.36
CA ALA A 75 5.04 0.55 2.15
C ALA A 75 6.37 0.86 2.85
N GLN A 76 7.01 -0.15 3.44
CA GLN A 76 8.34 -0.02 4.05
C GLN A 76 9.41 0.37 3.02
N VAL A 77 9.47 -0.31 1.87
CA VAL A 77 10.44 0.01 0.80
C VAL A 77 10.29 1.46 0.32
N PHE A 78 9.05 1.94 0.18
CA PHE A 78 8.78 3.34 -0.17
C PHE A 78 9.21 4.29 0.95
N GLU A 79 8.90 3.97 2.21
CA GLU A 79 9.26 4.78 3.37
C GLU A 79 10.78 4.90 3.53
N ASP A 80 11.52 3.81 3.34
CA ASP A 80 12.99 3.81 3.38
C ASP A 80 13.60 4.67 2.25
N ALA A 81 12.92 4.73 1.10
CA ALA A 81 13.26 5.64 0.00
C ALA A 81 12.78 7.10 0.23
N GLY A 82 12.10 7.38 1.35
CA GLY A 82 11.61 8.71 1.70
C GLY A 82 10.27 9.09 1.05
N TYR A 83 9.47 8.12 0.63
CA TYR A 83 8.22 8.31 -0.10
C TYR A 83 7.04 7.61 0.56
N SER A 84 5.82 8.12 0.32
CA SER A 84 4.58 7.42 0.62
C SER A 84 4.15 6.58 -0.58
N GLN A 85 3.94 5.27 -0.40
CA GLN A 85 3.42 4.40 -1.46
C GLN A 85 2.05 4.88 -1.97
N VAL A 86 1.17 5.33 -1.06
CA VAL A 86 -0.18 5.80 -1.38
C VAL A 86 -0.14 7.07 -2.21
N GLU A 87 0.58 8.10 -1.76
CA GLU A 87 0.70 9.35 -2.51
C GLU A 87 1.42 9.14 -3.84
N THR A 88 2.37 8.20 -3.89
CA THR A 88 3.01 7.85 -5.17
C THR A 88 2.03 7.16 -6.13
N TYR A 89 1.13 6.32 -5.64
CA TYR A 89 0.12 5.68 -6.48
C TYR A 89 -0.88 6.69 -7.04
N VAL A 90 -1.32 7.67 -6.23
CA VAL A 90 -2.16 8.79 -6.70
C VAL A 90 -1.45 9.56 -7.83
N ASN A 91 -0.19 9.96 -7.60
CA ASN A 91 0.62 10.64 -8.60
C ASN A 91 0.76 9.81 -9.88
N TYR A 92 0.93 8.50 -9.74
CA TYR A 92 1.02 7.58 -10.87
C TYR A 92 -0.28 7.55 -11.68
N LEU A 93 -1.45 7.43 -11.05
CA LEU A 93 -2.72 7.39 -11.79
C LEU A 93 -2.98 8.71 -12.54
N ASP A 94 -2.73 9.86 -11.91
CA ASP A 94 -2.87 11.18 -12.56
C ASP A 94 -1.87 11.36 -13.71
N TRP A 95 -0.60 11.02 -13.50
CA TRP A 95 0.42 11.06 -14.54
C TRP A 95 0.08 10.14 -15.71
N ASN A 96 -0.34 8.91 -15.42
CA ASN A 96 -0.71 7.92 -16.42
C ASN A 96 -1.91 8.40 -17.26
N TYR A 97 -2.93 8.99 -16.62
CA TYR A 97 -4.05 9.60 -17.34
C TYR A 97 -3.58 10.71 -18.30
N LYS A 98 -2.64 11.56 -17.87
CA LYS A 98 -2.04 12.61 -18.73
C LYS A 98 -1.26 12.01 -19.90
N ILE A 99 -0.55 10.90 -19.71
CA ILE A 99 0.18 10.22 -20.78
C ILE A 99 -0.76 9.75 -21.90
N PHE A 100 -1.93 9.18 -21.54
CA PHE A 100 -2.89 8.70 -22.53
C PHE A 100 -3.69 9.81 -23.21
N THR A 101 -3.90 10.94 -22.54
CA THR A 101 -4.74 12.04 -23.05
C THR A 101 -3.95 13.14 -23.77
N THR A 102 -2.63 13.21 -23.59
CA THR A 102 -1.78 14.22 -24.23
C THR A 102 -1.20 13.70 -25.55
N PRO A 103 -1.46 14.36 -26.70
CA PRO A 103 -0.89 13.96 -27.98
C PRO A 103 0.64 13.86 -27.93
N GLY A 104 1.20 12.73 -28.38
CA GLY A 104 2.64 12.48 -28.41
C GLY A 104 3.29 12.08 -27.07
N ALA A 105 2.55 12.13 -25.95
CA ALA A 105 3.07 11.70 -24.65
C ALA A 105 3.16 10.18 -24.53
N TYR A 106 2.26 9.43 -25.17
CA TYR A 106 2.36 7.97 -25.24
C TYR A 106 3.50 7.55 -26.18
N ASN A 107 4.67 7.28 -25.60
CA ASN A 107 5.88 6.90 -26.31
C ASN A 107 6.64 5.79 -25.55
N ARG A 108 7.67 5.22 -26.19
CA ARG A 108 8.45 4.10 -25.63
C ARG A 108 9.04 4.40 -24.24
N GLN A 109 9.52 5.62 -24.01
CA GLN A 109 10.11 6.00 -22.72
C GLN A 109 9.05 5.99 -21.61
N ASN A 110 7.89 6.58 -21.86
CA ASN A 110 6.80 6.62 -20.88
C ASN A 110 6.18 5.23 -20.67
N VAL A 111 6.08 4.39 -21.70
CA VAL A 111 5.65 2.99 -21.54
C VAL A 111 6.63 2.20 -20.68
N ASN A 112 7.94 2.37 -20.88
CA ASN A 112 8.94 1.73 -20.02
C ASN A 112 8.84 2.19 -18.56
N LEU A 113 8.58 3.48 -18.34
CA LEU A 113 8.39 4.03 -17.01
C LEU A 113 7.09 3.52 -16.35
N MET A 114 5.99 3.46 -17.09
CA MET A 114 4.73 2.84 -16.63
C MET A 114 4.97 1.40 -16.18
N ASN A 115 5.62 0.59 -17.01
CA ASN A 115 5.90 -0.81 -16.71
C ASN A 115 6.79 -1.01 -15.48
N ARG A 116 7.66 -0.04 -15.15
CA ARG A 116 8.44 -0.05 -13.91
C ARG A 116 7.56 0.25 -12.70
N TRP A 117 6.79 1.33 -12.76
CA TRP A 117 5.90 1.72 -11.67
C TRP A 117 4.86 0.65 -11.30
N VAL A 118 4.25 0.00 -12.29
CA VAL A 118 3.25 -1.06 -12.05
C VAL A 118 3.80 -2.18 -11.15
N LYS A 119 5.09 -2.51 -11.23
CA LYS A 119 5.70 -3.55 -10.41
C LYS A 119 5.69 -3.21 -8.92
N PHE A 120 5.89 -1.95 -8.58
CA PHE A 120 5.92 -1.48 -7.18
C PHE A 120 4.53 -1.39 -6.56
N PHE A 121 3.49 -1.30 -7.38
CA PHE A 121 2.11 -1.20 -6.93
C PHE A 121 1.40 -2.55 -6.81
N GLY A 122 2.07 -3.66 -7.12
CA GLY A 122 1.48 -5.01 -7.01
C GLY A 122 0.93 -5.30 -5.60
N GLY A 123 1.66 -4.92 -4.54
CA GLY A 123 1.18 -5.13 -3.17
C GLY A 123 0.04 -4.19 -2.76
N TYR A 124 0.07 -2.94 -3.21
CA TYR A 124 -1.04 -2.01 -3.02
C TYR A 124 -2.31 -2.56 -3.69
N MET A 125 -2.22 -2.89 -4.98
CA MET A 125 -3.35 -3.42 -5.76
C MET A 125 -3.92 -4.71 -5.15
N ALA A 126 -3.06 -5.63 -4.71
CA ALA A 126 -3.50 -6.88 -4.07
C ALA A 126 -4.30 -6.63 -2.78
N CYS A 127 -3.92 -5.64 -1.97
CA CYS A 127 -4.67 -5.31 -0.76
C CYS A 127 -5.97 -4.59 -1.10
N VAL A 128 -5.96 -3.58 -1.97
CA VAL A 128 -7.17 -2.76 -2.19
C VAL A 128 -8.25 -3.48 -3.01
N SER A 129 -7.90 -4.52 -3.76
CA SER A 129 -8.87 -5.42 -4.39
C SER A 129 -9.63 -6.30 -3.40
N ASP A 130 -9.08 -6.51 -2.20
CA ASP A 130 -9.71 -7.27 -1.13
C ASP A 130 -10.40 -6.32 -0.13
N LYS A 131 -11.74 -6.44 0.00
CA LYS A 131 -12.52 -5.52 0.86
C LYS A 131 -12.05 -5.50 2.32
N PRO A 132 -11.82 -6.65 2.98
CA PRO A 132 -11.22 -6.69 4.31
C PRO A 132 -9.86 -5.98 4.40
N CYS A 133 -8.96 -6.21 3.45
CA CYS A 133 -7.64 -5.55 3.46
C CYS A 133 -7.76 -4.03 3.26
N LYS A 134 -8.57 -3.57 2.30
CA LYS A 134 -8.89 -2.14 2.13
C LYS A 134 -9.39 -1.51 3.44
N GLN A 135 -10.31 -2.18 4.14
CA GLN A 135 -10.87 -1.69 5.39
C GLN A 135 -9.80 -1.59 6.50
N LEU A 136 -8.90 -2.57 6.61
CA LEU A 136 -7.79 -2.53 7.57
C LEU A 136 -6.86 -1.34 7.33
N LEU A 137 -6.58 -0.99 6.07
CA LEU A 137 -5.77 0.19 5.75
C LEU A 137 -6.42 1.50 6.25
N ILE A 138 -7.76 1.58 6.21
CA ILE A 138 -8.50 2.73 6.73
C ILE A 138 -8.48 2.75 8.26
N GLU A 139 -8.79 1.62 8.89
CA GLU A 139 -8.86 1.49 10.35
C GLU A 139 -7.52 1.77 11.05
N HIS A 140 -6.42 1.42 10.39
CA HIS A 140 -5.07 1.69 10.88
C HIS A 140 -4.57 3.11 10.51
N GLY A 141 -5.38 3.94 9.85
CA GLY A 141 -5.03 5.31 9.50
C GLY A 141 -3.95 5.42 8.42
N VAL A 142 -3.67 4.34 7.70
CA VAL A 142 -2.68 4.30 6.63
C VAL A 142 -3.13 5.16 5.43
N ILE A 143 -4.43 5.18 5.17
CA ILE A 143 -5.06 5.94 4.10
C ILE A 143 -6.51 6.28 4.51
N THR A 144 -6.98 7.46 4.14
CA THR A 144 -8.35 7.88 4.46
C THR A 144 -9.35 7.30 3.45
N ALA A 145 -10.61 7.16 3.85
CA ALA A 145 -11.69 6.78 2.93
C ALA A 145 -11.80 7.77 1.75
N GLU A 146 -11.61 9.07 2.01
CA GLU A 146 -11.62 10.12 0.99
C GLU A 146 -10.50 9.95 -0.04
N LYS A 147 -9.31 9.56 0.42
CA LYS A 147 -8.16 9.28 -0.45
C LYS A 147 -8.39 8.03 -1.29
N PHE A 148 -9.08 7.02 -0.75
CA PHE A 148 -9.54 5.88 -1.56
C PHE A 148 -10.54 6.30 -2.64
N ASP A 149 -11.51 7.15 -2.32
CA ASP A 149 -12.46 7.66 -3.32
C ASP A 149 -11.76 8.45 -4.44
N GLU A 150 -10.69 9.19 -4.12
CA GLU A 150 -9.84 9.86 -5.10
C GLU A 150 -9.19 8.86 -6.06
N ILE A 151 -8.58 7.80 -5.50
CA ILE A 151 -7.92 6.73 -6.26
C ILE A 151 -8.91 5.99 -7.14
N ASP A 152 -10.07 5.62 -6.62
CA ASP A 152 -11.13 4.91 -7.36
C ASP A 152 -11.62 5.77 -8.55
N LYS A 153 -11.79 7.09 -8.36
CA LYS A 153 -12.16 8.02 -9.44
C LYS A 153 -11.07 8.14 -10.51
N LEU A 154 -9.80 8.17 -10.13
CA LEU A 154 -8.68 8.20 -11.08
C LEU A 154 -8.55 6.89 -11.85
N GLY A 155 -8.73 5.75 -11.17
CA GLY A 155 -8.76 4.42 -11.80
C GLY A 155 -9.88 4.32 -12.84
N ALA A 156 -11.11 4.70 -12.49
CA ALA A 156 -12.25 4.68 -13.41
C ALA A 156 -12.03 5.58 -14.64
N LYS A 157 -11.35 6.73 -14.49
CA LYS A 157 -10.99 7.59 -15.61
C LYS A 157 -10.01 6.92 -16.58
N LEU A 158 -9.04 6.18 -16.05
CA LEU A 158 -8.07 5.43 -16.86
C LEU A 158 -8.73 4.25 -17.58
N GLU A 159 -9.59 3.48 -16.90
CA GLU A 159 -10.32 2.38 -17.50
C GLU A 159 -11.21 2.83 -18.67
N ALA A 160 -11.84 4.00 -18.54
CA ALA A 160 -12.67 4.58 -19.59
C ALA A 160 -11.91 4.97 -20.88
N LEU A 161 -10.57 5.05 -20.85
CA LEU A 161 -9.76 5.29 -22.05
C LEU A 161 -9.52 4.01 -22.87
N HIS A 162 -9.75 2.84 -22.28
CA HIS A 162 -9.45 1.53 -22.88
C HIS A 162 -10.69 0.77 -23.34
N ASN A 163 -11.89 1.26 -23.01
CA ASN A 163 -13.20 0.71 -23.40
C ASN A 163 -13.86 1.58 -24.48
#